data_AF-A0A920MX90-F1
#
_entry.id   AF-A0A920MX90-F1
#
_cell.length_a   1.000
_cell.length_b   1.000
_cell.length_c   1.000
_cell.angle_alpha   90.00
_cell.angle_beta   90.00
_cell.angle_gamma   90.00
#
_symmetry.space_group_name_H-M   'P 1'
#
loop_
_entity.id
_entity.type
_entity.pdbx_description
1 polymer ?
#
loop_
_entity_poly.entity_id
_entity_poly.type
_entity_poly.pdbx_seq_one_letter_code
_entity_poly.pdbx_strand_id
1 'polypeptide(L)'
;MKKIIVLLLIGVLFMSCEKDNDVAVITTSYGDMVIEFYSEVAPMHVESFITLAKENYFDGTTFHRVIPGFVIQGGDPNSKDDDRMNDGTGGRAGKIFWCGA
;
A
#
# COMPACT_ATOMS: atom_id res chain seq x y z
N MET A 1 47.52 0.99 -15.75
CA MET A 1 46.54 2.02 -16.17
C MET A 1 45.24 1.41 -16.73
N LYS A 2 45.28 0.52 -17.75
CA LYS A 2 44.07 -0.18 -18.26
C LYS A 2 43.28 -0.95 -17.18
N LYS A 3 43.96 -1.64 -16.26
CA LYS A 3 43.30 -2.39 -15.15
C LYS A 3 42.57 -1.48 -14.15
N ILE A 4 43.07 -0.25 -13.92
CA ILE A 4 42.44 0.73 -13.02
C ILE A 4 41.19 1.32 -13.67
N ILE A 5 41.23 1.59 -14.98
CA ILE A 5 40.07 2.05 -15.75
C ILE A 5 38.97 0.97 -15.80
N VAL A 6 39.34 -0.31 -15.93
CA VAL A 6 38.40 -1.45 -15.91
C VAL A 6 37.75 -1.60 -14.52
N LEU A 7 38.50 -1.42 -13.43
CA LEU A 7 37.95 -1.45 -12.06
C LEU A 7 36.98 -0.30 -11.78
N LEU A 8 37.26 0.91 -12.29
CA LEU A 8 36.35 2.06 -12.20
C LEU A 8 35.07 1.84 -13.02
N LEU A 9 35.16 1.28 -14.23
CA LEU A 9 33.99 0.96 -15.07
C LEU A 9 33.09 -0.11 -14.45
N ILE A 10 33.67 -1.13 -13.80
CA ILE A 10 32.91 -2.17 -13.08
C ILE A 10 32.22 -1.58 -11.84
N GLY A 11 32.89 -0.66 -11.11
CA GLY A 11 32.31 0.01 -9.94
C GLY A 11 31.10 0.88 -10.27
N VAL A 12 31.07 1.52 -11.44
CA VAL A 12 29.93 2.35 -11.89
C VAL A 12 28.70 1.50 -12.24
N LEU A 13 28.90 0.29 -12.77
CA LEU A 13 27.81 -0.64 -13.12
C LEU A 13 27.06 -1.22 -11.90
N PHE A 14 27.70 -1.26 -10.73
CA PHE A 14 27.06 -1.72 -9.48
C PHE A 14 26.19 -0.66 -8.80
N MET A 15 26.25 0.61 -9.23
CA MET A 15 25.53 1.73 -8.58
C MET A 15 24.11 1.94 -9.11
N SER A 16 23.64 1.14 -10.07
CA SER A 16 22.32 1.29 -10.68
C SER A 16 21.49 0.02 -10.49
N CYS A 17 21.05 -0.20 -9.25
CA CYS A 17 19.90 -1.07 -8.96
C CYS A 17 18.75 -0.15 -8.57
N GLU A 18 17.98 0.28 -9.56
CA GLU A 18 16.73 1.02 -9.36
C GLU A 18 15.67 -0.02 -8.95
N LYS A 19 15.24 0.02 -7.70
CA LYS A 19 14.23 -0.91 -7.18
C LYS A 19 12.88 -0.42 -7.70
N ASP A 20 12.26 -1.16 -8.62
CA ASP A 20 10.87 -0.90 -9.00
C ASP A 20 10.00 -0.93 -7.73
N ASN A 21 9.24 0.13 -7.50
CA ASN A 21 8.34 0.23 -6.37
C ASN A 21 7.07 -0.55 -6.67
N ASP A 22 6.68 -1.44 -5.76
CA ASP A 22 5.40 -2.14 -5.84
C ASP A 22 4.27 -1.09 -5.75
N VAL A 23 3.24 -1.27 -6.60
CA VAL A 23 2.04 -0.44 -6.60
C VAL A 23 0.80 -1.29 -6.33
N ALA A 24 -0.23 -0.67 -5.75
CA ALA A 24 -1.58 -1.21 -5.72
C ALA A 24 -2.49 -0.43 -6.66
N VAL A 25 -3.43 -1.13 -7.28
CA VAL A 25 -4.49 -0.53 -8.10
C VAL A 25 -5.82 -0.76 -7.39
N ILE A 26 -6.50 0.32 -7.02
CA ILE A 26 -7.86 0.29 -6.50
C ILE A 26 -8.80 0.61 -7.65
N THR A 27 -9.50 -0.41 -8.15
CA THR A 27 -10.52 -0.26 -9.18
C THR A 27 -11.86 0.08 -8.55
N THR A 28 -12.48 1.14 -9.04
CA THR A 28 -13.81 1.59 -8.59
C THR A 28 -14.73 1.81 -9.78
N SER A 29 -16.03 2.01 -9.53
CA SER A 29 -16.98 2.42 -10.57
C SER A 29 -16.68 3.81 -11.16
N TYR A 30 -15.80 4.59 -10.54
CA TYR A 30 -15.41 5.93 -10.98
C TYR A 30 -14.02 5.95 -11.65
N GLY A 31 -13.38 4.78 -11.81
CA GLY A 31 -12.06 4.64 -12.40
C GLY A 31 -11.03 4.02 -11.45
N ASP A 32 -9.81 3.89 -11.95
CA ASP A 32 -8.69 3.27 -11.25
C ASP A 32 -7.85 4.32 -10.50
N MET A 33 -7.47 3.99 -9.27
CA MET A 33 -6.50 4.74 -8.48
C MET A 33 -5.24 3.90 -8.29
N VAL A 34 -4.09 4.41 -8.72
CA VAL A 34 -2.79 3.74 -8.54
C VAL A 34 -2.09 4.34 -7.32
N ILE A 35 -1.66 3.47 -6.41
CA ILE A 35 -1.01 3.83 -5.14
C ILE A 35 0.40 3.27 -5.13
N GLU A 36 1.39 4.13 -4.93
CA GLU A 36 2.78 3.76 -4.67
C GLU A 36 3.01 3.57 -3.17
N PHE A 37 3.83 2.58 -2.82
CA PHE A 37 4.15 2.27 -1.43
C PHE A 37 5.51 2.84 -0.99
N TYR A 38 5.51 3.56 0.13
CA TYR A 38 6.71 4.02 0.84
C TYR A 38 7.10 3.03 1.94
N SER A 39 7.58 1.85 1.54
CA SER A 39 7.89 0.74 2.46
C SER A 39 9.01 1.06 3.43
N GLU A 40 9.92 1.94 3.06
CA GLU A 40 11.02 2.44 3.87
C GLU A 40 10.56 3.39 4.99
N VAL A 41 9.43 4.08 4.80
CA VAL A 41 8.86 5.00 5.81
C VAL A 41 7.90 4.26 6.75
N ALA A 42 7.05 3.40 6.20
CA ALA A 42 5.97 2.75 6.95
C ALA A 42 5.87 1.23 6.64
N PRO A 43 6.94 0.45 6.87
CA PRO A 43 7.04 -0.95 6.43
C PRO A 43 5.89 -1.82 6.92
N MET A 44 5.51 -1.64 8.20
CA MET A 44 4.44 -2.42 8.83
C MET A 44 3.05 -2.10 8.24
N HIS A 45 2.80 -0.83 7.90
CA HIS A 45 1.52 -0.43 7.29
C HIS A 45 1.40 -0.96 5.86
N VAL A 46 2.47 -0.84 5.08
CA VAL A 46 2.51 -1.36 3.71
C VAL A 46 2.31 -2.88 3.71
N GLU A 47 3.02 -3.62 4.57
CA GLU A 47 2.86 -5.07 4.66
C GLU A 47 1.43 -5.47 5.08
N SER A 48 0.84 -4.77 6.05
CA SER A 48 -0.55 -5.01 6.46
C SER A 48 -1.53 -4.73 5.30
N PHE A 49 -1.35 -3.63 4.56
CA PHE A 49 -2.20 -3.29 3.42
C PHE A 49 -2.09 -4.35 2.31
N ILE A 50 -0.88 -4.73 1.92
CA ILE A 50 -0.63 -5.74 0.88
C ILE A 50 -1.24 -7.08 1.28
N THR A 51 -1.12 -7.47 2.56
CA THR A 51 -1.71 -8.70 3.07
C THR A 51 -3.22 -8.69 2.92
N LEU A 52 -3.89 -7.63 3.40
CA LEU A 52 -5.36 -7.50 3.29
C LEU A 52 -5.82 -7.44 1.83
N ALA A 53 -5.10 -6.73 0.97
CA ALA A 53 -5.40 -6.64 -0.46
C ALA A 53 -5.34 -8.02 -1.15
N LYS A 54 -4.30 -8.82 -0.86
CA LYS A 54 -4.18 -10.20 -1.39
C LYS A 54 -5.27 -11.14 -0.89
N GLU A 55 -5.89 -10.84 0.24
CA GLU A 55 -7.03 -11.58 0.80
C GLU A 55 -8.39 -11.09 0.27
N ASN A 56 -8.40 -10.19 -0.73
CA ASN A 56 -9.62 -9.55 -1.26
C ASN A 56 -10.43 -8.83 -0.16
N TYR A 57 -9.76 -8.38 0.90
CA TYR A 57 -10.42 -7.79 2.07
C TYR A 57 -11.18 -6.51 1.73
N PHE A 58 -10.62 -5.68 0.85
CA PHE A 58 -11.19 -4.40 0.45
C PHE A 58 -12.29 -4.52 -0.61
N ASP A 59 -12.44 -5.68 -1.23
CA ASP A 59 -13.41 -5.88 -2.31
C ASP A 59 -14.84 -5.69 -1.78
N GLY A 60 -15.60 -4.86 -2.48
CA GLY A 60 -16.98 -4.49 -2.12
C GLY A 60 -17.09 -3.48 -0.97
N THR A 61 -15.97 -3.05 -0.35
CA THR A 61 -16.03 -1.94 0.61
C THR A 61 -16.36 -0.62 -0.08
N THR A 62 -16.95 0.32 0.65
CA THR A 62 -17.28 1.64 0.13
C THR A 62 -16.43 2.73 0.77
N PHE A 63 -16.35 3.88 0.09
CA PHE A 63 -15.87 5.12 0.69
C PHE A 63 -17.01 5.76 1.48
N HIS A 64 -17.24 5.29 2.71
CA HIS A 64 -18.37 5.70 3.54
C HIS A 64 -18.26 7.12 4.10
N ARG A 65 -17.07 7.74 4.05
CA ARG A 65 -16.86 9.13 4.54
C ARG A 65 -16.15 9.98 3.49
N VAL A 66 -16.80 11.08 3.09
CA VAL A 66 -16.31 12.03 2.08
C VAL A 66 -16.43 13.45 2.62
N ILE A 67 -15.30 14.15 2.74
CA ILE A 67 -15.24 15.57 3.10
C ILE A 67 -14.62 16.34 1.94
N PRO A 68 -15.40 17.15 1.20
CA PRO A 68 -14.89 17.93 0.07
C PRO A 68 -13.70 18.81 0.46
N GLY A 69 -12.64 18.77 -0.34
CA GLY A 69 -11.42 19.54 -0.10
C GLY A 69 -10.52 19.00 1.01
N PHE A 70 -10.83 17.84 1.59
CA PHE A 70 -10.03 17.25 2.66
C PHE A 70 -9.68 15.78 2.42
N VAL A 71 -10.65 14.87 2.57
CA VAL A 71 -10.35 13.43 2.58
C VAL A 71 -11.56 12.59 2.21
N ILE A 72 -11.28 11.45 1.56
CA ILE A 72 -12.19 10.31 1.47
C ILE A 72 -11.61 9.17 2.32
N GLN A 73 -12.48 8.45 3.02
CA GLN A 73 -12.10 7.34 3.89
C GLN A 73 -12.96 6.12 3.54
N GLY A 74 -12.31 4.97 3.46
CA GLY A 74 -12.91 3.69 3.12
C GLY A 74 -12.10 2.53 3.72
N GLY A 75 -12.35 1.32 3.22
CA GLY A 75 -11.66 0.11 3.68
C GLY A 75 -12.23 -0.52 4.95
N ASP A 76 -13.42 -0.11 5.39
CA ASP A 76 -14.15 -0.77 6.47
C ASP A 76 -14.94 -1.98 5.93
N PRO A 77 -14.73 -3.21 6.45
CA PRO A 77 -15.49 -4.39 6.03
C PRO A 77 -16.99 -4.31 6.32
N ASN A 78 -17.43 -3.51 7.30
CA ASN A 78 -18.86 -3.34 7.59
C ASN A 78 -19.57 -2.60 6.45
N SER A 79 -18.85 -1.73 5.74
CA SER A 79 -19.39 -0.95 4.61
C SER A 79 -19.68 -1.73 3.34
N LYS A 80 -19.67 -3.07 3.42
CA LYS A 80 -20.06 -4.00 2.35
C LYS A 80 -21.55 -4.29 2.34
N ASP A 81 -22.26 -3.92 3.40
CA ASP A 81 -23.72 -4.06 3.50
C ASP A 81 -24.43 -2.70 3.34
N ASP A 82 -25.75 -2.70 3.52
CA ASP A 82 -26.58 -1.50 3.39
C ASP A 82 -26.72 -0.71 4.72
N ASP A 83 -26.15 -1.20 5.83
CA ASP A 83 -26.25 -0.58 7.16
C ASP A 83 -25.13 0.45 7.41
N ARG A 84 -25.38 1.68 6.99
CA ARG A 84 -24.44 2.78 7.19
C ARG A 84 -24.23 3.21 8.65
N MET A 85 -24.96 2.65 9.62
CA MET A 85 -24.82 3.06 11.02
C MET A 85 -23.58 2.47 11.69
N ASN A 86 -23.01 1.41 11.14
CA ASN A 86 -21.82 0.75 11.67
C ASN A 86 -20.54 1.07 10.85
N ASP A 87 -20.69 1.80 9.74
CA ASP A 87 -19.59 2.24 8.89
C ASP A 87 -18.58 3.12 9.63
N GLY A 88 -17.31 2.81 9.44
CA GLY A 88 -16.17 3.48 10.08
C GLY A 88 -15.77 2.89 11.44
N THR A 89 -16.41 1.81 11.89
CA THR A 89 -16.13 1.18 13.20
C THR A 89 -15.52 -0.22 13.09
N GLY A 90 -15.56 -0.83 11.90
CA GLY A 90 -14.98 -2.13 11.65
C GLY A 90 -13.49 -2.04 11.29
N GLY A 91 -12.91 -3.22 11.01
CA GLY A 91 -11.53 -3.32 10.58
C GLY A 91 -10.71 -4.31 11.40
N ARG A 92 -9.67 -4.86 10.78
CA ARG A 92 -8.59 -5.56 11.49
C ARG A 92 -7.24 -5.20 10.86
N ALA A 93 -6.17 -5.35 11.63
CA ALA A 93 -4.83 -5.36 11.03
C ALA A 93 -4.64 -6.64 10.20
N GLY A 94 -4.03 -6.52 9.02
CA GLY A 94 -3.64 -7.66 8.20
C GLY A 94 -2.53 -8.47 8.87
N LYS A 95 -1.55 -7.76 9.42
CA LYS A 95 -0.47 -8.33 10.22
C LYS A 95 -0.29 -7.51 11.49
N ILE A 96 -0.27 -8.21 12.63
CA ILE A 96 -0.02 -7.59 13.94
C ILE A 96 1.47 -7.70 14.22
N PHE A 97 2.15 -6.57 14.28
CA PHE A 97 3.54 -6.51 14.72
C PHE A 97 3.54 -6.29 16.23
N TRP A 98 3.57 -7.40 16.97
CA TRP A 98 3.65 -7.35 18.42
C TRP A 98 5.08 -6.97 18.84
N CYS A 99 5.26 -5.78 19.41
CA CYS A 99 6.53 -5.39 20.02
C CYS A 99 6.53 -5.91 21.47
N GLY A 100 6.90 -7.18 21.69
CA GLY A 100 6.93 -7.78 23.02
C GLY A 100 6.99 -9.31 23.09
N ALA A 101 8.03 -9.92 22.52
CA ALA A 101 8.52 -11.24 22.93
C ALA A 101 10.04 -11.29 22.72
#